data_AF-A0A3D1LA94-F1
#
_entry.id   AF-A0A3D1LA94-F1
#
_cell.length_a   1.000
_cell.length_b   1.000
_cell.length_c   1.000
_cell.angle_alpha   90.00
_cell.angle_beta   90.00
_cell.angle_gamma   90.00
#
_symmetry.space_group_name_H-M   'P 1'
#
loop_
_entity.id
_entity.type
_entity.pdbx_description
1 polymer ?
#
loop_
_entity_poly.entity_id
_entity_poly.type
_entity_poly.pdbx_seq_one_letter_code
_entity_poly.pdbx_strand_id
1 'polypeptide(L)'
;MAYNELFALAFVAPYLASGKRIPPQTIQEMMRRSLYHIKWYFARTDLNTDRGKAENKKSIMKYVKWYTPEKERQYPTSFKVDLVGQPYEGACYYRITRCPVCAYAEKLGVSELMPLFCELDEVMIALQRGVLHRTQTIAGGGDCCDYFITGGKA
;
A
#
# COMPACT_ATOMS: atom_id res chain seq x y z
N MET A 1 -5.57 8.33 0.23
CA MET A 1 -5.38 6.87 0.12
C MET A 1 -6.59 6.12 -0.43
N ALA A 2 -7.77 6.73 -0.60
CA ALA A 2 -8.95 6.09 -1.21
C ALA A 2 -8.70 5.50 -2.62
N TYR A 3 -7.80 6.10 -3.41
CA TYR A 3 -7.43 5.56 -4.72
C TYR A 3 -6.77 4.18 -4.64
N ASN A 4 -6.03 3.87 -3.58
CA ASN A 4 -5.39 2.56 -3.42
C ASN A 4 -6.44 1.46 -3.24
N GLU A 5 -7.49 1.78 -2.47
CA GLU A 5 -8.62 0.88 -2.25
C GLU A 5 -9.41 0.65 -3.54
N LEU A 6 -9.76 1.72 -4.25
CA LEU A 6 -10.44 1.62 -5.53
C LEU A 6 -9.63 0.81 -6.55
N PHE A 7 -8.32 1.02 -6.60
CA PHE A 7 -7.41 0.28 -7.48
C PHE A 7 -7.46 -1.22 -7.18
N ALA A 8 -7.35 -1.63 -5.91
CA ALA A 8 -7.45 -3.05 -5.54
C ALA A 8 -8.82 -3.64 -5.90
N LEU A 9 -9.91 -2.93 -5.60
CA LEU A 9 -11.27 -3.40 -5.89
C LEU A 9 -11.54 -3.60 -7.39
N ALA A 10 -10.90 -2.80 -8.25
CA ALA A 10 -11.00 -2.98 -9.70
C ALA A 10 -10.47 -4.35 -10.17
N PHE A 11 -9.47 -4.92 -9.50
CA PHE A 11 -8.94 -6.26 -9.79
C PHE A 11 -9.69 -7.38 -9.06
N VAL A 12 -10.31 -7.08 -7.91
CA VAL A 12 -11.22 -8.03 -7.23
C VAL A 12 -12.48 -8.29 -8.05
N ALA A 13 -13.00 -7.26 -8.74
CA ALA A 13 -14.25 -7.37 -9.51
C ALA A 13 -14.27 -8.52 -10.53
N PRO A 14 -13.29 -8.68 -11.45
CA PRO A 14 -13.28 -9.82 -12.38
C PRO A 14 -13.08 -11.18 -11.68
N TYR A 15 -12.34 -11.23 -10.58
CA TYR A 15 -12.20 -12.46 -9.78
C TYR A 15 -13.57 -12.92 -9.25
N LEU A 16 -14.33 -12.01 -8.64
CA LEU A 16 -15.69 -12.27 -8.15
C LEU A 16 -16.66 -12.61 -9.29
N ALA A 17 -16.65 -11.85 -10.38
CA ALA A 17 -17.53 -12.07 -11.52
C ALA A 17 -17.28 -13.44 -12.19
N SER A 18 -16.05 -13.95 -12.10
CA SER A 18 -15.71 -15.30 -12.58
C SER A 18 -16.23 -16.41 -11.66
N GLY A 19 -16.79 -16.11 -10.48
CA GLY A 19 -17.06 -17.10 -9.45
C GLY A 19 -15.77 -17.69 -8.88
N LYS A 20 -14.71 -16.87 -8.77
CA LYS A 20 -13.37 -17.26 -8.31
C LYS A 20 -12.68 -18.34 -9.16
N ARG A 21 -13.06 -18.47 -10.44
CA ARG A 21 -12.44 -19.43 -11.38
C ARG A 21 -11.10 -18.95 -11.93
N ILE A 22 -10.84 -17.64 -11.92
CA ILE A 22 -9.54 -17.09 -12.30
C ILE A 22 -8.54 -17.36 -11.17
N PRO A 23 -7.36 -17.93 -11.42
CA PRO A 23 -6.35 -18.11 -10.38
C PRO A 23 -5.97 -16.77 -9.72
N PRO A 24 -5.83 -16.71 -8.38
CA PRO A 24 -5.40 -15.51 -7.65
C PRO A 24 -4.14 -14.83 -8.22
N GLN A 25 -3.16 -15.63 -8.65
CA GLN A 25 -1.91 -15.17 -9.25
C GLN A 25 -2.13 -14.47 -10.60
N THR A 26 -3.15 -14.88 -11.36
CA THR A 26 -3.54 -14.18 -12.59
C THR A 26 -4.07 -12.78 -12.28
N ILE A 27 -4.84 -12.62 -11.19
CA ILE A 27 -5.34 -11.32 -10.74
C ILE A 27 -4.16 -10.42 -10.29
N GLN A 28 -3.21 -11.00 -9.53
CA GLN A 28 -1.99 -10.30 -9.15
C GLN A 28 -1.20 -9.83 -10.38
N GLU A 29 -1.03 -10.70 -11.38
CA GLU A 29 -0.29 -10.38 -12.61
C GLU A 29 -1.00 -9.30 -13.45
N MET A 30 -2.33 -9.31 -13.50
CA MET A 30 -3.10 -8.22 -14.12
C MET A 30 -2.78 -6.88 -13.45
N MET A 31 -2.81 -6.82 -12.12
CA MET A 31 -2.49 -5.63 -11.36
C MET A 31 -1.03 -5.20 -11.54
N ARG A 32 -0.09 -6.16 -11.53
CA ARG A 32 1.34 -5.93 -11.78
C ARG A 32 1.58 -5.30 -13.15
N ARG A 33 0.96 -5.83 -14.21
CA ARG A 33 1.04 -5.27 -15.57
C ARG A 33 0.49 -3.86 -15.65
N SER A 34 -0.60 -3.57 -14.95
CA SER A 34 -1.14 -2.21 -14.86
C SER A 34 -0.14 -1.26 -14.20
N LEU A 35 0.54 -1.66 -13.11
CA LEU A 35 1.59 -0.86 -12.48
C LEU A 35 2.75 -0.56 -13.45
N TYR A 36 3.23 -1.57 -14.19
CA TYR A 36 4.29 -1.37 -15.20
C TYR A 36 3.84 -0.50 -16.38
N HIS A 37 2.57 -0.59 -16.78
CA HIS A 37 2.02 0.27 -17.84
C HIS A 37 2.09 1.75 -17.44
N ILE A 38 1.85 2.07 -16.17
CA ILE A 38 1.96 3.43 -15.63
C ILE A 38 3.31 3.72 -14.97
N LYS A 39 4.37 2.94 -15.23
CA LYS A 39 5.68 3.10 -14.56
C LYS A 39 6.26 4.52 -14.64
N TRP A 40 5.99 5.23 -15.72
CA TRP A 40 6.43 6.61 -15.93
C TRP A 40 5.89 7.57 -14.87
N TYR A 41 4.71 7.29 -14.30
CA TYR A 41 4.13 8.05 -13.21
C TYR A 41 4.93 7.85 -11.92
N PHE A 42 5.26 6.60 -11.59
CA PHE A 42 6.06 6.27 -10.40
C PHE A 42 7.50 6.79 -10.51
N ALA A 43 8.11 6.72 -11.70
CA ALA A 43 9.47 7.21 -11.95
C ALA A 43 9.66 8.72 -11.75
N ARG A 44 8.57 9.49 -11.54
CA ARG A 44 8.65 10.92 -11.18
C ARG A 44 9.20 11.15 -9.77
N THR A 45 9.11 10.16 -8.89
CA THR A 45 9.68 10.19 -7.55
C THR A 45 10.90 9.27 -7.52
N ASP A 46 12.08 9.85 -7.26
CA ASP A 46 13.32 9.08 -7.10
C ASP A 46 13.72 9.01 -5.62
N LEU A 47 13.49 7.85 -5.00
CA LEU A 47 13.78 7.59 -3.59
C LEU A 47 15.27 7.53 -3.25
N ASN A 48 16.17 7.57 -4.25
CA ASN A 48 17.60 7.76 -4.00
C ASN A 48 17.96 9.22 -3.70
N THR A 49 17.09 10.18 -4.05
CA THR A 49 17.31 11.61 -3.84
C THR A 49 16.63 12.11 -2.56
N ASP A 50 17.20 13.13 -1.92
CA ASP A 50 16.58 13.75 -0.74
C ASP A 50 15.23 14.37 -1.07
N ARG A 51 15.10 14.92 -2.28
CA ARG A 51 13.83 15.44 -2.81
C ARG A 51 12.77 14.34 -2.88
N GLY A 52 13.07 13.19 -3.48
CA GLY A 52 12.08 12.11 -3.63
C GLY A 52 11.68 11.49 -2.28
N LYS A 53 12.64 11.33 -1.36
CA LYS A 53 12.34 10.93 0.03
C LYS A 53 11.43 11.93 0.74
N ALA A 54 11.70 13.23 0.59
CA ALA A 54 10.87 14.29 1.16
C ALA A 54 9.46 14.33 0.55
N GLU A 55 9.33 14.15 -0.76
CA GLU A 55 8.04 14.08 -1.46
C GLU A 55 7.19 12.88 -0.99
N ASN A 56 7.80 11.69 -0.90
CA ASN A 56 7.12 10.49 -0.41
C ASN A 56 6.64 10.68 1.05
N LYS A 57 7.54 11.13 1.95
CA LYS A 57 7.20 11.44 3.35
C LYS A 57 6.09 12.49 3.44
N LYS A 58 6.15 13.55 2.62
CA LYS A 58 5.14 14.63 2.59
C LYS A 58 3.74 14.09 2.29
N SER A 59 3.61 13.14 1.38
CA SER A 59 2.32 12.53 1.03
C SER A 59 1.68 11.81 2.24
N ILE A 60 2.45 10.97 2.93
CA ILE A 60 1.99 10.26 4.13
C ILE A 60 1.71 11.24 5.27
N MET A 61 2.60 12.19 5.53
CA MET A 61 2.39 13.19 6.59
C MET A 61 1.17 14.07 6.34
N LYS A 62 0.85 14.39 5.09
CA LYS A 62 -0.38 15.12 4.73
C LYS A 62 -1.62 14.29 5.11
N TYR A 63 -1.60 12.98 4.87
CA TYR A 63 -2.68 12.10 5.27
C TYR A 63 -2.81 12.00 6.79
N VAL A 64 -1.72 11.74 7.51
CA VAL A 64 -1.71 11.62 8.98
C VAL A 64 -2.24 12.89 9.64
N LYS A 65 -1.82 14.07 9.16
CA LYS A 65 -2.32 15.36 9.67
C LYS A 65 -3.80 15.59 9.37
N TRP A 66 -4.29 15.09 8.24
CA TRP A 66 -5.69 15.23 7.85
C TRP A 66 -6.61 14.26 8.61
N TYR A 67 -6.13 13.06 8.95
CA TYR A 67 -6.93 12.00 9.55
C TYR A 67 -7.02 12.11 11.08
N THR A 68 -7.67 13.19 11.55
CA THR A 68 -7.92 13.46 12.98
C THR A 68 -8.94 12.50 13.59
N PRO A 69 -9.12 12.46 14.93
CA PRO A 69 -10.17 11.66 15.57
C PRO A 69 -11.59 11.97 15.05
N GLU A 70 -11.89 13.23 14.69
CA GLU A 70 -13.16 13.62 14.07
C GLU A 70 -13.33 12.96 12.70
N LYS A 71 -12.25 12.95 11.90
CA LYS A 71 -12.23 12.30 10.59
C LYS A 71 -12.27 10.78 10.70
N GLU A 72 -11.65 10.21 11.72
CA GLU A 72 -11.77 8.78 12.01
C GLU A 72 -13.21 8.41 12.36
N ARG A 73 -13.91 9.20 13.18
CA ARG A 73 -15.35 8.99 13.45
C ARG A 73 -16.20 9.11 12.19
N GLN A 74 -15.87 10.05 11.31
CA GLN A 74 -16.58 10.25 10.03
C GLN A 74 -16.29 9.14 9.01
N TYR A 75 -15.07 8.60 8.99
CA TYR A 75 -14.59 7.63 8.01
C TYR A 75 -13.89 6.45 8.70
N PRO A 76 -14.62 5.61 9.45
CA PRO A 76 -14.05 4.60 10.36
C PRO A 76 -13.34 3.45 9.63
N THR A 77 -13.61 3.26 8.34
CA THR A 77 -12.99 2.23 7.52
C THR A 77 -11.74 2.71 6.78
N SER A 78 -11.46 4.02 6.78
CA SER A 78 -10.28 4.55 6.10
C SER A 78 -8.98 4.02 6.71
N PHE A 79 -7.90 4.09 5.93
CA PHE A 79 -6.57 3.73 6.40
C PHE A 79 -6.23 4.44 7.71
N LYS A 80 -5.73 3.72 8.71
CA LYS A 80 -5.16 4.32 9.92
C LYS A 80 -3.66 4.15 9.90
N VAL A 81 -2.96 5.24 10.14
CA VAL A 81 -1.49 5.28 10.06
C VAL A 81 -0.94 5.94 11.31
N ASP A 82 0.12 5.36 11.86
CA ASP A 82 0.92 5.97 12.91
C ASP A 82 2.42 5.92 12.57
N LEU A 83 3.22 6.58 13.42
CA LEU A 83 4.68 6.69 13.27
C LEU A 83 5.43 6.04 14.45
N VAL A 84 4.75 5.18 15.22
CA VAL A 84 5.35 4.54 16.39
C VAL A 84 6.46 3.59 15.92
N GLY A 85 7.65 3.70 16.52
CA GLY A 85 8.81 2.90 16.13
C GLY A 85 9.64 3.49 14.98
N GLN A 86 9.42 4.76 14.62
CA GLN A 86 10.24 5.43 13.61
C GLN A 86 11.73 5.36 13.99
N PRO A 87 12.62 4.82 13.12
CA PRO A 87 13.99 4.50 13.50
C PRO A 87 14.88 5.74 13.70
N TYR A 88 14.62 6.81 12.94
CA TYR A 88 15.32 8.08 13.05
C TYR A 88 14.49 9.22 12.43
N GLU A 89 14.76 10.46 12.84
CA GLU A 89 14.09 11.63 12.29
C GLU A 89 14.37 11.76 10.78
N GLY A 90 13.30 11.86 9.98
CA GLY A 90 13.45 11.97 8.53
C GLY A 90 13.25 10.64 7.79
N ALA A 91 13.24 9.50 8.47
CA ALA A 91 12.92 8.21 7.88
C ALA A 91 11.59 8.22 7.12
N CYS A 92 11.55 7.57 5.96
CA CYS A 92 10.31 7.24 5.26
C CYS A 92 9.72 5.99 5.93
N TYR A 93 9.08 6.19 7.08
CA TYR A 93 8.56 5.14 7.94
C TYR A 93 7.11 5.43 8.31
N TYR A 94 6.27 4.40 8.31
CA TYR A 94 4.93 4.46 8.87
C TYR A 94 4.38 3.06 9.10
N ARG A 95 3.46 2.94 10.05
CA ARG A 95 2.70 1.70 10.26
C ARG A 95 1.26 1.91 9.82
N ILE A 96 0.72 0.97 9.05
CA ILE A 96 -0.72 0.92 8.78
C ILE A 96 -1.35 0.04 9.85
N THR A 97 -2.16 0.61 10.73
CA THR A 97 -2.88 -0.10 11.81
C THR A 97 -4.32 -0.43 11.46
N ARG A 98 -4.82 0.10 10.32
CA ARG A 98 -6.08 -0.32 9.71
C ARG A 98 -5.99 -0.21 8.21
N CYS A 99 -6.29 -1.31 7.52
CA CYS A 99 -6.30 -1.39 6.07
C CYS A 99 -7.73 -1.65 5.57
N PRO A 100 -8.40 -0.68 4.91
CA PRO A 100 -9.72 -0.91 4.31
C PRO A 100 -9.69 -2.07 3.33
N VAL A 101 -8.60 -2.23 2.56
CA VAL A 101 -8.51 -3.29 1.54
C VAL A 101 -8.60 -4.67 2.18
N CYS A 102 -7.94 -4.89 3.33
CA CYS A 102 -8.09 -6.14 4.09
C CYS A 102 -9.54 -6.33 4.55
N ALA A 103 -10.14 -5.30 5.15
CA ALA A 103 -11.52 -5.39 5.66
C ALA A 103 -12.54 -5.67 4.54
N TYR A 104 -12.35 -5.07 3.35
CA TYR A 104 -13.18 -5.34 2.19
C TYR A 104 -12.95 -6.74 1.63
N ALA A 105 -11.69 -7.18 1.55
CA ALA A 105 -11.38 -8.53 1.07
C ALA A 105 -12.03 -9.59 1.98
N GLU A 106 -11.97 -9.40 3.29
CA GLU A 106 -12.67 -10.25 4.26
C GLU A 106 -14.18 -10.25 4.04
N LYS A 107 -14.79 -9.06 3.95
CA LYS A 107 -16.23 -8.93 3.72
C LYS A 107 -16.71 -9.57 2.42
N LEU A 108 -15.89 -9.51 1.36
CA LEU A 108 -16.18 -10.11 0.06
C LEU A 108 -15.78 -11.59 -0.01
N GLY A 109 -15.17 -12.12 1.06
CA GLY A 109 -14.67 -13.49 1.14
C GLY A 109 -13.53 -13.78 0.17
N VAL A 110 -12.67 -12.80 -0.12
CA VAL A 110 -11.53 -12.88 -1.06
C VAL A 110 -10.19 -12.59 -0.40
N SER A 111 -10.06 -12.84 0.91
CA SER A 111 -8.84 -12.58 1.69
C SER A 111 -7.60 -13.29 1.12
N GLU A 112 -7.78 -14.37 0.35
CA GLU A 112 -6.70 -15.06 -0.36
C GLU A 112 -5.94 -14.17 -1.36
N LEU A 113 -6.54 -13.07 -1.83
CA LEU A 113 -5.89 -12.10 -2.72
C LEU A 113 -4.96 -11.13 -1.97
N MET A 114 -5.14 -10.96 -0.66
CA MET A 114 -4.48 -9.89 0.08
C MET A 114 -2.96 -10.03 0.15
N PRO A 115 -2.38 -11.20 0.45
CA PRO A 115 -0.92 -11.35 0.42
C PRO A 115 -0.33 -10.99 -0.95
N LEU A 116 -0.99 -11.43 -2.02
CA LEU A 116 -0.57 -11.17 -3.40
C LEU A 116 -0.62 -9.67 -3.74
N PHE A 117 -1.65 -8.95 -3.28
CA PHE A 117 -1.74 -7.50 -3.48
C PHE A 117 -0.71 -6.74 -2.64
N CYS A 118 -0.47 -7.18 -1.40
CA CYS A 118 0.53 -6.58 -0.53
C CYS A 118 1.95 -6.71 -1.07
N GLU A 119 2.28 -7.79 -1.80
CA GLU A 119 3.57 -7.94 -2.49
C GLU A 119 3.78 -6.88 -3.59
N LEU A 120 2.72 -6.38 -4.21
CA LEU A 120 2.84 -5.38 -5.27
C LEU A 120 3.26 -4.00 -4.77
N ASP A 121 3.20 -3.75 -3.47
CA ASP A 121 3.82 -2.57 -2.87
C ASP A 121 5.33 -2.52 -3.14
N GLU A 122 6.02 -3.68 -3.14
CA GLU A 122 7.45 -3.75 -3.48
C GLU A 122 7.69 -3.33 -4.93
N VAL A 123 6.80 -3.72 -5.84
CA VAL A 123 6.86 -3.28 -7.25
C VAL A 123 6.70 -1.77 -7.35
N MET A 124 5.70 -1.19 -6.67
CA MET A 124 5.49 0.27 -6.69
C MET A 124 6.71 1.03 -6.15
N ILE A 125 7.31 0.55 -5.06
CA ILE A 125 8.49 1.17 -4.45
C ILE A 125 9.74 0.98 -5.32
N ALA A 126 9.92 -0.19 -5.93
CA ALA A 126 11.02 -0.44 -6.87
C ALA A 126 10.94 0.46 -8.11
N LEU A 127 9.72 0.73 -8.62
CA LEU A 127 9.50 1.67 -9.73
C LEU A 127 9.88 3.13 -9.36
N GLN A 128 9.98 3.45 -8.07
CA GLN A 128 10.49 4.72 -7.54
C GLN A 128 11.98 4.67 -7.17
N ARG A 129 12.70 3.62 -7.59
CA ARG A 129 14.10 3.30 -7.22
C ARG A 129 14.31 3.18 -5.70
N GLY A 130 13.28 2.71 -4.98
CA GLY A 130 13.34 2.46 -3.54
C GLY A 130 13.46 0.98 -3.20
N VAL A 131 13.69 0.72 -1.92
CA VAL A 131 13.58 -0.60 -1.29
C VAL A 131 12.59 -0.48 -0.14
N LEU A 132 11.60 -1.37 -0.14
CA LEU A 132 10.63 -1.52 0.93
C LEU A 132 11.12 -2.61 1.88
N HIS A 133 11.38 -2.21 3.13
CA HIS A 133 11.63 -3.13 4.22
C HIS A 133 10.32 -3.32 4.99
N ARG A 134 9.94 -4.58 5.18
CA ARG A 134 8.67 -4.95 5.82
C ARG A 134 8.85 -6.19 6.67
N THR A 135 8.44 -6.09 7.93
CA THR A 135 8.52 -7.19 8.91
C THR A 135 7.21 -7.96 9.01
N GLN A 136 6.08 -7.28 8.83
CA GLN A 136 4.74 -7.86 8.95
C GLN A 136 3.71 -7.10 8.10
N THR A 137 2.56 -7.75 7.87
CA THR A 137 1.36 -7.13 7.30
C THR A 137 0.14 -7.57 8.08
N ILE A 138 -0.90 -6.72 8.08
CA ILE A 138 -2.25 -7.10 8.52
C ILE A 138 -2.75 -8.31 7.73
N ALA A 139 -2.49 -8.34 6.41
CA ALA A 139 -2.88 -9.47 5.55
C ALA A 139 -2.21 -10.80 5.96
N GLY A 140 -1.01 -10.75 6.51
CA GLY A 140 -0.27 -11.89 7.05
C GLY A 140 -0.55 -12.19 8.51
N GLY A 141 -1.57 -11.55 9.12
CA GLY A 141 -1.97 -11.77 10.51
C GLY A 141 -1.19 -10.95 11.55
N GLY A 142 -0.38 -9.99 11.14
CA GLY A 142 0.27 -9.04 12.06
C GLY A 142 -0.67 -7.95 12.55
N ASP A 143 -0.33 -7.32 13.68
CA ASP A 143 -1.12 -6.24 14.28
C ASP A 143 -1.11 -4.95 13.43
N CYS A 144 -0.12 -4.81 12.56
CA CYS A 144 0.01 -3.69 11.63
C CYS A 144 0.79 -4.09 10.39
N CYS A 145 0.77 -3.23 9.37
CA CYS A 145 1.74 -3.28 8.29
C CYS A 145 2.89 -2.32 8.63
N ASP A 146 4.08 -2.87 8.89
CA ASP A 146 5.25 -2.11 9.35
C ASP A 146 6.18 -1.78 8.18
N TYR A 147 6.12 -0.55 7.68
CA TYR A 147 6.76 -0.14 6.42
C TYR A 147 7.91 0.82 6.69
N PHE A 148 9.11 0.43 6.28
CA PHE A 148 10.29 1.28 6.24
C PHE A 148 10.85 1.33 4.82
N ILE A 149 10.89 2.51 4.22
CA ILE A 149 11.31 2.71 2.83
C ILE A 149 12.64 3.43 2.78
N THR A 150 13.55 2.91 1.95
CA THR A 150 14.88 3.47 1.70
C THR A 150 15.10 3.66 0.20
N GLY A 151 16.13 4.43 -0.17
CA GLY A 151 16.59 4.49 -1.56
C GLY A 151 17.31 3.19 -1.92
N GLY A 152 16.98 2.60 -3.06
CA GLY A 152 17.57 1.35 -3.53
C GLY A 152 18.84 1.55 -4.33
N LYS A 153 19.81 2.29 -3.78
CA LYS A 153 21.05 2.70 -4.47
C LYS A 153 21.57 1.59 -5.39
N ALA A 154 21.62 1.90 -6.69
CA ALA A 154 22.54 1.29 -7.64
C ALA A 154 23.77 2.20 -7.73
#